data_AF-A0A4V4HAG2-F1
#
_entry.id   AF-A0A4V4HAG2-F1
#
_cell.length_a   1.000
_cell.length_b   1.000
_cell.length_c   1.000
_cell.angle_alpha   90.00
_cell.angle_beta   90.00
_cell.angle_gamma   90.00
#
_symmetry.space_group_name_H-M   'P 1'
#
loop_
_entity.id
_entity.type
_entity.pdbx_description
1 polymer ?
#
loop_
_entity_poly.entity_id
_entity_poly.type
_entity_poly.pdbx_seq_one_letter_code
_entity_poly.pdbx_strand_id
1 'polypeptide(L)'
;AVPLSQTTFVQQPEKAGLLVTEELDKALNDCRAKVDRISKDCKMRNRKFRDVEFDIELDKERCLHGLGETDESYDPSDVQRVSEIFENPQFFVDGADSADLVQGGSIGDCWFVSALATMATKKNLVERFCVARDEQVGVYGFIFFRDAYWVTVIIDE
;
A
#
# COMPACT_ATOMS: atom_id res chain seq x y z
N ALA A 1 35.28 23.13 -30.16
CA ALA A 1 34.13 23.06 -29.23
C ALA A 1 34.64 22.52 -27.90
N VAL A 2 34.39 23.21 -26.80
CA VAL A 2 34.76 22.75 -25.45
C VAL A 2 33.70 21.73 -25.00
N PRO A 3 34.06 20.54 -24.49
CA PRO A 3 33.08 19.58 -24.01
C PRO A 3 32.40 20.16 -22.76
N LEU A 4 31.07 20.19 -22.74
CA LEU A 4 30.30 20.52 -21.54
C LEU A 4 30.63 19.47 -20.47
N SER A 5 31.21 19.90 -19.35
CA SER A 5 31.40 19.03 -18.19
C SER A 5 30.03 18.58 -17.71
N GLN A 6 29.78 17.27 -17.71
CA GLN A 6 28.57 16.68 -17.17
C GLN A 6 28.52 17.00 -15.67
N THR A 7 27.72 17.99 -15.28
CA THR A 7 27.50 18.32 -13.88
C THR A 7 26.73 17.16 -13.26
N THR A 8 27.46 16.22 -12.65
CA THR A 8 26.85 15.10 -11.95
C THR A 8 26.51 15.58 -10.55
N PHE A 9 25.22 15.70 -10.25
CA PHE A 9 24.76 15.98 -8.90
C PHE A 9 25.01 14.73 -8.05
N VAL A 10 26.06 14.76 -7.23
CA VAL A 10 26.34 13.69 -6.27
C VAL A 10 25.36 13.84 -5.12
N GLN A 11 24.41 12.91 -5.03
CA GLN A 11 23.45 12.86 -3.94
C GLN A 11 24.23 12.64 -2.64
N GLN A 12 24.22 13.62 -1.73
CA GLN A 12 24.95 13.52 -0.47
C GLN A 12 24.37 12.38 0.38
N PRO A 13 25.17 11.37 0.78
CA PRO A 13 24.68 10.17 1.44
C PRO A 13 24.07 10.42 2.83
N GLU A 14 24.39 11.55 3.47
CA GLU A 14 24.12 11.78 4.90
C GLU A 14 23.07 12.86 5.20
N LYS A 15 22.23 13.23 4.22
CA LYS A 15 21.09 14.13 4.46
C LYS A 15 19.76 13.58 3.91
N ALA A 16 19.55 12.28 4.03
CA ALA A 16 18.17 11.83 4.26
C ALA A 16 17.80 12.36 5.65
N GLY A 17 16.94 13.38 5.72
CA GLY A 17 16.78 14.24 6.88
C GLY A 17 16.54 13.49 8.19
N LEU A 18 16.98 14.07 9.29
CA LEU A 18 16.79 13.59 10.67
C LEU A 18 15.33 13.24 11.03
N LEU A 19 14.36 13.77 10.28
CA LEU A 19 12.92 13.46 10.35
C LEU A 19 12.55 12.07 9.75
N VAL A 20 13.44 11.48 8.96
CA VAL A 20 13.15 10.32 8.12
C VAL A 20 13.44 9.00 8.82
N THR A 21 14.22 8.97 9.91
CA THR A 21 14.58 7.69 10.57
C THR A 21 13.79 7.46 11.85
N GLU A 22 13.85 8.34 12.86
CA GLU A 22 13.23 8.03 14.16
C GLU A 22 11.70 7.98 14.11
N GLU A 23 11.06 8.95 13.46
CA GLU A 23 9.61 8.97 13.30
C GLU A 23 9.12 7.82 12.40
N LEU A 24 9.89 7.53 11.34
CA LEU A 24 9.62 6.39 10.48
C LEU A 24 9.74 5.09 11.27
N ASP A 25 10.85 4.87 11.98
CA ASP A 25 11.09 3.66 12.76
C ASP A 25 10.00 3.46 13.81
N LYS A 26 9.58 4.54 14.48
CA LYS A 26 8.44 4.52 15.39
C LYS A 26 7.17 4.09 14.65
N ALA A 27 6.82 4.72 13.53
CA ALA A 27 5.62 4.39 12.76
C ALA A 27 5.65 2.96 12.22
N LEU A 28 6.81 2.48 11.76
CA LEU A 28 7.01 1.09 11.33
C LEU A 28 6.77 0.11 12.49
N ASN A 29 7.32 0.40 13.68
CA ASN A 29 7.13 -0.45 14.85
C ASN A 29 5.69 -0.45 15.35
N ASP A 30 5.04 0.72 15.36
CA ASP A 30 3.62 0.86 15.71
C ASP A 30 2.74 0.07 14.73
N CYS A 31 3.06 0.12 13.44
CA CYS A 31 2.39 -0.67 12.41
C CYS A 31 2.52 -2.18 12.65
N ARG A 32 3.75 -2.68 12.85
CA ARG A 32 4.00 -4.10 13.16
C ARG A 32 3.23 -4.56 14.39
N ALA A 33 3.31 -3.79 15.48
CA ALA A 33 2.62 -4.12 16.72
C ALA A 33 1.09 -4.14 16.55
N LYS A 34 0.53 -3.23 15.73
CA LYS A 34 -0.90 -3.20 15.44
C LYS A 34 -1.34 -4.41 14.61
N VAL A 35 -0.60 -4.75 13.56
CA VAL A 35 -0.84 -5.96 12.73
C VAL A 35 -0.76 -7.22 13.59
N ASP A 36 0.30 -7.38 14.39
CA ASP A 36 0.49 -8.54 15.26
C ASP A 36 -0.67 -8.71 16.26
N ARG A 37 -1.14 -7.60 16.84
CA ARG A 37 -2.27 -7.61 17.78
C ARG A 37 -3.56 -8.06 17.08
N ILE A 38 -3.83 -7.51 15.89
CA ILE A 38 -5.01 -7.86 15.09
C ILE A 38 -4.95 -9.33 14.67
N SER A 39 -3.80 -9.79 14.16
CA SER A 39 -3.56 -11.17 13.79
C SER A 39 -3.87 -12.14 14.93
N LYS A 40 -3.32 -11.88 16.13
CA LYS A 40 -3.57 -12.71 17.31
C LYS A 40 -5.05 -12.78 17.69
N ASP A 41 -5.76 -11.65 17.70
CA ASP A 41 -7.20 -11.62 17.99
C ASP A 41 -8.02 -12.39 16.93
N CYS A 42 -7.70 -12.20 15.65
CA CYS A 42 -8.38 -12.86 14.53
C CYS A 42 -8.19 -14.38 14.60
N LYS A 43 -6.96 -14.85 14.83
CA LYS A 43 -6.65 -16.27 15.02
C LYS A 43 -7.35 -16.86 16.24
N MET A 44 -7.34 -16.14 17.37
CA MET A 44 -8.02 -16.58 18.60
C MET A 44 -9.53 -16.74 18.42
N ARG A 45 -10.14 -15.88 17.60
CA ARG A 45 -11.59 -15.89 17.32
C ARG A 45 -11.97 -16.70 16.07
N ASN A 46 -11.01 -17.34 15.42
CA ASN A 46 -11.20 -18.06 14.15
C ASN A 46 -11.95 -17.22 13.10
N ARG A 47 -11.48 -15.99 12.86
CA ARG A 47 -12.07 -15.06 11.88
C ARG A 47 -10.99 -14.39 11.04
N LYS A 48 -11.38 -13.88 9.88
CA LYS A 48 -10.57 -12.93 9.09
C LYS A 48 -10.71 -11.51 9.67
N PHE A 49 -9.70 -10.68 9.45
CA PHE A 49 -9.76 -9.25 9.75
C PHE A 49 -10.73 -8.57 8.78
N ARG A 50 -11.47 -7.60 9.32
CA ARG A 50 -12.41 -6.76 8.57
C ARG A 50 -12.18 -5.32 8.97
N ASP A 51 -11.89 -4.44 8.01
CA ASP A 51 -11.76 -3.02 8.28
C ASP A 51 -13.14 -2.37 8.33
N VAL A 52 -13.61 -2.04 9.53
CA VAL A 52 -14.92 -1.41 9.73
C VAL A 52 -14.94 0.07 9.33
N GLU A 53 -13.77 0.71 9.17
CA GLU A 53 -13.67 2.10 8.71
C GLU A 53 -13.66 2.20 7.17
N PHE A 54 -13.38 1.08 6.48
CA PHE A 54 -13.32 0.98 5.03
C PHE A 54 -13.97 -0.34 4.55
N ASP A 55 -15.28 -0.46 4.76
CA ASP A 55 -16.05 -1.67 4.48
C ASP A 55 -16.83 -1.54 3.17
N ILE A 56 -16.27 -2.02 2.06
CA ILE A 56 -16.91 -1.86 0.73
C ILE A 56 -18.21 -2.67 0.63
N GLU A 57 -18.33 -3.79 1.35
CA GLU A 57 -19.51 -4.66 1.30
C GLU A 57 -20.71 -4.04 2.06
N LEU A 58 -20.47 -3.40 3.21
CA LEU A 58 -21.54 -2.80 4.03
C LEU A 58 -21.68 -1.28 3.90
N ASP A 59 -20.66 -0.59 3.37
CA ASP A 59 -20.62 0.88 3.20
C ASP A 59 -20.05 1.26 1.82
N LYS A 60 -20.61 0.64 0.76
CA LYS A 60 -20.19 0.84 -0.65
C LYS A 60 -20.12 2.32 -1.03
N GLU A 61 -21.16 3.09 -0.72
CA GLU A 61 -21.26 4.50 -1.13
C GLU A 61 -20.10 5.34 -0.59
N ARG A 62 -19.75 5.16 0.70
CA ARG A 62 -18.68 5.94 1.33
C ARG A 62 -17.28 5.48 0.91
N CYS A 63 -17.12 4.20 0.57
CA CYS A 63 -15.82 3.62 0.24
C CYS A 63 -15.50 3.72 -1.25
N LEU A 64 -16.51 3.73 -2.12
CA LEU A 64 -16.35 3.70 -3.57
C LEU A 64 -16.31 5.09 -4.21
N HIS A 65 -16.98 6.07 -3.59
CA HIS A 65 -17.07 7.43 -4.12
C HIS A 65 -16.17 8.40 -3.34
N GLY A 66 -15.49 9.28 -4.08
CA GLY A 66 -14.73 10.37 -3.48
C GLY A 66 -15.62 11.41 -2.79
N LEU A 67 -15.02 12.26 -1.96
CA LEU A 67 -15.74 13.36 -1.28
C LEU A 67 -16.21 14.48 -2.22
N GLY A 68 -15.76 14.48 -3.48
CA GLY A 68 -16.15 15.47 -4.49
C GLY A 68 -17.27 14.94 -5.39
N GLU A 69 -18.04 15.86 -5.97
CA GLU A 69 -19.00 15.52 -7.02
C GLU A 69 -18.23 15.04 -8.26
N THR A 70 -18.30 13.75 -8.55
CA THR A 70 -17.76 13.15 -9.77
C THR A 70 -18.89 12.51 -10.57
N ASP A 71 -18.90 12.70 -11.89
CA ASP A 71 -19.82 11.99 -12.79
C ASP A 71 -19.50 10.48 -12.91
N GLU A 72 -18.44 10.00 -12.24
CA GLU A 72 -18.04 8.61 -12.22
C GLU A 72 -18.93 7.79 -11.27
N SER A 73 -19.79 6.95 -11.85
CA SER A 73 -20.56 5.95 -11.14
C SER A 73 -19.88 4.59 -11.30
N TYR A 74 -19.46 4.02 -10.18
CA TYR A 74 -18.90 2.67 -10.12
C TYR A 74 -19.98 1.73 -9.59
N ASP A 75 -20.29 0.67 -10.34
CA ASP A 75 -21.23 -0.36 -9.91
C ASP A 75 -20.61 -1.77 -10.02
N PRO A 76 -19.68 -2.12 -9.12
CA PRO A 76 -19.12 -3.46 -9.05
C PRO A 76 -20.22 -4.47 -8.73
N SER A 77 -20.14 -5.65 -9.37
CA SER A 77 -21.10 -6.73 -9.19
C SER A 77 -20.99 -7.43 -7.83
N ASP A 78 -19.79 -7.45 -7.23
CA ASP A 78 -19.52 -8.12 -5.95
C ASP A 78 -18.25 -7.57 -5.30
N VAL A 79 -18.04 -7.89 -4.02
CA VAL A 79 -16.82 -7.61 -3.24
C VAL A 79 -16.32 -8.94 -2.70
N GLN A 80 -15.11 -9.34 -3.11
CA GLN A 80 -14.52 -10.63 -2.72
C GLN A 80 -13.09 -10.45 -2.24
N ARG A 81 -12.68 -11.30 -1.31
CA ARG A 81 -11.30 -11.36 -0.82
C ARG A 81 -10.38 -11.99 -1.86
N VAL A 82 -9.10 -11.64 -1.84
CA VAL A 82 -8.11 -12.24 -2.75
C VAL A 82 -8.07 -13.76 -2.64
N SER A 83 -8.19 -14.31 -1.42
CA SER A 83 -8.27 -15.77 -1.17
C SER A 83 -9.57 -16.46 -1.63
N GLU A 84 -10.59 -15.71 -2.03
CA GLU A 84 -11.82 -16.23 -2.64
C GLU A 84 -11.72 -16.28 -4.17
N ILE A 85 -10.87 -15.42 -4.75
CA ILE A 85 -10.65 -15.29 -6.20
C ILE A 85 -9.58 -16.27 -6.68
N PHE A 86 -8.52 -16.49 -5.89
CA PHE A 86 -7.36 -17.31 -6.26
C PHE A 86 -7.14 -18.47 -5.27
N GLU A 87 -6.78 -19.65 -5.77
CA GLU A 87 -6.53 -20.84 -4.93
C GLU A 87 -5.28 -20.73 -4.06
N ASN A 88 -4.23 -20.08 -4.56
CA ASN A 88 -2.95 -19.91 -3.85
C ASN A 88 -2.42 -18.48 -4.07
N PRO A 89 -3.07 -17.47 -3.47
CA PRO A 89 -2.63 -16.09 -3.62
C PRO A 89 -1.26 -15.89 -2.98
N GLN A 90 -0.41 -15.12 -3.65
CA GLN A 90 0.92 -14.76 -3.18
C GLN A 90 1.04 -13.25 -3.23
N PHE A 91 1.53 -12.63 -2.16
CA PHE A 91 1.63 -11.18 -2.11
C PHE A 91 2.72 -10.63 -3.06
N PHE A 92 3.81 -11.39 -3.26
CA PHE A 92 4.83 -11.12 -4.28
C PHE A 92 5.23 -12.44 -4.93
N VAL A 93 5.39 -12.43 -6.26
CA VAL A 93 5.94 -13.56 -7.03
C VAL A 93 7.24 -13.07 -7.65
N ASP A 94 8.37 -13.63 -7.22
CA ASP A 94 9.71 -13.23 -7.67
C ASP A 94 10.11 -11.76 -7.39
N GLY A 95 9.38 -11.08 -6.51
CA GLY A 95 9.60 -9.67 -6.13
C GLY A 95 8.47 -8.78 -6.62
N ALA A 96 8.66 -7.46 -6.54
CA ALA A 96 7.77 -6.50 -7.19
C ALA A 96 8.43 -5.96 -8.47
N ASP A 97 7.75 -6.07 -9.61
CA ASP A 97 8.18 -5.51 -10.89
C ASP A 97 7.14 -4.51 -11.44
N SER A 98 7.62 -3.56 -12.24
CA SER A 98 6.76 -2.65 -12.99
C SER A 98 5.75 -3.35 -13.90
N ALA A 99 6.07 -4.54 -14.41
CA ALA A 99 5.20 -5.36 -15.25
C ALA A 99 4.02 -5.97 -14.47
N ASP A 100 4.07 -6.01 -13.14
CA ASP A 100 2.99 -6.53 -12.29
C ASP A 100 1.84 -5.54 -12.16
N LEU A 101 2.03 -4.29 -12.61
CA LEU A 101 1.09 -3.19 -12.41
C LEU A 101 0.25 -2.97 -13.67
N VAL A 102 -0.95 -3.52 -13.66
CA VAL A 102 -1.94 -3.33 -14.72
C VAL A 102 -3.09 -2.50 -14.15
N GLN A 103 -3.32 -1.33 -14.74
CA GLN A 103 -4.44 -0.47 -14.34
C GLN A 103 -5.77 -1.13 -14.73
N GLY A 104 -6.74 -1.13 -13.79
CA GLY A 104 -8.10 -1.56 -14.07
C GLY A 104 -8.77 -0.64 -15.10
N GLY A 105 -9.50 -1.23 -16.06
CA GLY A 105 -9.90 -0.53 -17.29
C GLY A 105 -10.79 0.72 -17.13
N SER A 106 -11.49 0.87 -16.01
CA SER A 106 -12.44 1.96 -15.77
C SER A 106 -12.09 2.86 -14.58
N ILE A 107 -10.93 2.68 -13.96
CA ILE A 107 -10.53 3.45 -12.76
C ILE A 107 -9.61 4.60 -13.17
N GLY A 108 -9.89 5.82 -12.73
CA GLY A 108 -9.13 7.05 -13.05
C GLY A 108 -7.81 7.23 -12.28
N ASP A 109 -7.12 6.15 -11.92
CA ASP A 109 -5.98 6.13 -10.99
C ASP A 109 -4.60 6.01 -11.67
N CYS A 110 -4.50 6.31 -12.97
CA CYS A 110 -3.26 6.16 -13.74
C CYS A 110 -2.07 6.92 -13.12
N TRP A 111 -2.32 8.06 -12.47
CA TRP A 111 -1.31 8.84 -11.76
C TRP A 111 -0.69 8.08 -10.59
N PHE A 112 -1.48 7.27 -9.89
CA PHE A 112 -1.04 6.44 -8.77
C PHE A 112 -0.28 5.20 -9.28
N VAL A 113 -0.86 4.49 -10.24
CA VAL A 113 -0.24 3.30 -10.85
C VAL A 113 1.11 3.64 -11.48
N SER A 114 1.22 4.79 -12.15
CA SER A 114 2.48 5.27 -12.73
C SER A 114 3.55 5.57 -11.67
N ALA A 115 3.16 6.13 -10.53
CA ALA A 115 4.08 6.36 -9.41
C ALA A 115 4.57 5.04 -8.82
N LEU A 116 3.67 4.06 -8.64
CA LEU A 116 4.02 2.73 -8.15
C LEU A 116 4.94 1.97 -9.12
N ALA A 117 4.69 2.07 -10.43
CA ALA A 117 5.54 1.48 -11.46
C ALA A 117 6.94 2.09 -11.46
N THR A 118 7.04 3.41 -11.26
CA THR A 118 8.34 4.08 -11.10
C THR A 118 9.09 3.54 -9.87
N MET A 119 8.39 3.32 -8.75
CA MET A 119 8.99 2.77 -7.53
C MET A 119 9.43 1.31 -7.70
N ALA A 120 8.67 0.50 -8.44
CA ALA A 120 8.99 -0.90 -8.72
C ALA A 120 10.31 -1.07 -9.50
N THR A 121 10.75 -0.04 -10.24
CA THR A 121 12.08 -0.06 -10.90
C THR A 121 13.25 -0.12 -9.91
N LYS A 122 13.02 0.24 -8.64
CA LYS A 122 14.00 0.12 -7.56
C LYS A 122 13.69 -1.12 -6.72
N LYS A 123 14.55 -2.15 -6.87
CA LYS A 123 14.48 -3.38 -6.08
C LYS A 123 14.32 -3.10 -4.58
N ASN A 124 13.42 -3.84 -3.95
CA ASN A 124 13.11 -3.77 -2.52
C ASN A 124 12.47 -2.44 -2.06
N LEU A 125 12.07 -1.55 -2.97
CA LEU A 125 11.41 -0.29 -2.56
C LEU A 125 9.91 -0.51 -2.33
N VAL A 126 9.23 -1.19 -3.24
CA VAL A 126 7.78 -1.46 -3.13
C VAL A 126 7.49 -2.34 -1.92
N GLU A 127 8.34 -3.34 -1.70
CA GLU A 127 8.26 -4.29 -0.61
C GLU A 127 8.41 -3.63 0.77
N ARG A 128 8.97 -2.41 0.85
CA ARG A 128 9.08 -1.65 2.12
C ARG A 128 7.78 -0.95 2.52
N PHE A 129 6.84 -0.75 1.59
CA PHE A 129 5.56 -0.11 1.93
C PHE A 129 4.68 -1.04 2.75
N CYS A 130 4.70 -2.35 2.48
CA CYS A 130 4.03 -3.34 3.32
C CYS A 130 4.93 -3.69 4.50
N VAL A 131 4.62 -3.12 5.66
CA VAL A 131 5.45 -3.18 6.87
C VAL A 131 5.29 -4.50 7.61
N ALA A 132 4.06 -5.01 7.64
CA ALA A 132 3.68 -6.26 8.27
C ALA A 132 2.39 -6.77 7.64
N ARG A 133 2.21 -8.09 7.62
CA ARG A 133 1.01 -8.74 7.08
C ARG A 133 0.83 -10.11 7.68
N ASP A 134 -0.40 -10.58 7.64
CA ASP A 134 -0.78 -11.96 7.94
C ASP A 134 -1.88 -12.40 6.98
N GLU A 135 -1.46 -13.06 5.91
CA GLU A 135 -2.34 -13.49 4.80
C GLU A 135 -3.38 -14.51 5.27
N GLN A 136 -3.07 -15.29 6.33
CA GLN A 136 -4.01 -16.28 6.87
C GLN A 136 -5.27 -15.61 7.42
N VAL A 137 -5.12 -14.48 8.12
CA VAL A 137 -6.26 -13.70 8.64
C VAL A 137 -6.62 -12.51 7.76
N GLY A 138 -5.87 -12.26 6.69
CA GLY A 138 -6.15 -11.19 5.72
C GLY A 138 -6.00 -9.80 6.33
N VAL A 139 -4.92 -9.53 7.08
CA VAL A 139 -4.57 -8.19 7.58
C VAL A 139 -3.26 -7.72 6.98
N TYR A 140 -3.22 -6.48 6.50
CA TYR A 140 -2.05 -5.88 5.88
C TYR A 140 -1.82 -4.48 6.44
N GLY A 141 -0.58 -4.22 6.84
CA GLY A 141 -0.14 -2.93 7.36
C GLY A 141 0.80 -2.23 6.41
N PHE A 142 0.43 -1.04 6.00
CA PHE A 142 1.17 -0.18 5.09
C PHE A 142 1.64 1.10 5.77
N ILE A 143 2.67 1.72 5.19
CA ILE A 143 3.19 3.01 5.62
C ILE A 143 3.18 3.99 4.44
N PHE A 144 2.62 5.17 4.67
CA PHE A 144 2.58 6.26 3.69
C PHE A 144 3.16 7.53 4.30
N PHE A 145 3.71 8.41 3.46
CA PHE A 145 4.11 9.74 3.89
C PHE A 145 3.07 10.77 3.42
N ARG A 146 2.39 11.42 4.36
CA ARG A 146 1.31 12.38 4.07
C ARG A 146 1.39 13.56 5.03
N ASP A 147 1.20 14.77 4.51
CA ASP A 147 1.14 16.01 5.30
C ASP A 147 2.34 16.22 6.24
N ALA A 148 3.54 15.81 5.79
CA ALA A 148 4.80 15.83 6.56
C ALA A 148 4.91 14.80 7.71
N TYR A 149 4.03 13.79 7.76
CA TYR A 149 4.08 12.72 8.76
C TYR A 149 4.05 11.33 8.11
N TRP A 150 4.57 10.35 8.84
CA TRP A 150 4.42 8.94 8.52
C TRP A 150 3.08 8.40 9.04
N VAL A 151 2.25 7.92 8.12
CA VAL A 151 0.89 7.45 8.39
C VAL A 151 0.82 5.95 8.17
N THR A 152 0.47 5.22 9.23
CA THR A 152 0.18 3.79 9.16
C THR A 152 -1.24 3.57 8.68
N VAL A 153 -1.42 2.69 7.70
CA VAL A 153 -2.72 2.26 7.19
C VAL A 153 -2.82 0.76 7.38
N ILE A 154 -3.89 0.29 8.02
CA ILE A 154 -4.17 -1.15 8.18
C ILE A 154 -5.44 -1.44 7.42
N ILE A 155 -5.41 -2.41 6.50
CA ILE A 155 -6.56 -2.82 5.68
C ILE A 155 -6.69 -4.34 5.67
N ASP A 156 -7.86 -4.84 5.30
CA ASP A 156 -8.06 -6.23 4.92
C ASP A 156 -7.72 -6.48 3.43
N GLU A 157 -7.76 -7.77 3.03
CA GLU A 157 -7.68 -8.20 1.61
C GLU A 157 -8.99 -8.03 0.86
#